data_AF-A0A7S3PC32-F1
#
_entry.id   AF-A0A7S3PC32-F1
#
_cell.length_a   1.000
_cell.length_b   1.000
_cell.length_c   1.000
_cell.angle_alpha   90.00
_cell.angle_beta   90.00
_cell.angle_gamma   90.00
#
_symmetry.space_group_name_H-M   'P 1'
#
loop_
_entity.id
_entity.type
_entity.pdbx_description
1 polymer ?
#
loop_
_entity_poly.entity_id
_entity_poly.type
_entity_poly.pdbx_seq_one_letter_code
_entity_poly.pdbx_strand_id
1 'polypeptide(L)'
;GALILGAPVVTLYRYQREQLAVHWREWMTARTFQLYTANRVYYNLERNKEIDNPDQRITEDVNTFTSYSLQLVITVLTSLIDLASFSTILWSIYPQLFVAILIYASAGTIITTFLGQSLVGLNFFQLQREADLRYSLVRLRDNAESIAFYAGEDLEGQAVEGRLEDVMDNRRDINAAQRNLEFFVNAYRYLVQILPVAVVAPRYFSGEIALGLISQSAGAFNHILSDLSIIVNQFERLSSFSAGIDRLASFYEAMRDVDIQRNSTDSLLQMRNSTSAAEYLSELVKNGVDNVIDLQRLPVMNGFGDSLSPPGRYVVLSIDGLALDTPDKKRRLVHDLSLKLYEGENLLIVGNSGAGKSSLLRGIAGLWTVGEGSITRPADEDVYFLPQRPYCTLGSLKDQLLYPSVENRTIGGPEDAMDGQKIVARAHWLKQTLTDDDFVEILEKVDLLDVAKRAGDGDVKKGLHTVLDWTNVLSLGEQQRLAFGRLLVNRPRLVILDECTSALDMVAEARMYTLLQNMARRDLQTNGKGLSAPGLTYISVGHRPSLLAYHDKRLRLKGDEGFELSNIEKSSIDLDTQVKNL
;
A
#
# COMPACT_ATOMS: atom_id res chain seq x y z
N GLY A 1 -21.28 18.65 -45.70
CA GLY A 1 -20.24 17.65 -45.38
C GLY A 1 -19.75 17.80 -43.96
N ALA A 2 -18.87 18.78 -43.70
CA ALA A 2 -18.16 18.95 -42.43
C ALA A 2 -19.04 19.05 -41.17
N LEU A 3 -20.16 19.78 -41.20
CA LEU A 3 -21.04 19.90 -40.03
C LEU A 3 -21.91 18.66 -39.78
N ILE A 4 -22.36 17.98 -40.83
CA ILE A 4 -23.29 16.84 -40.73
C ILE A 4 -22.54 15.52 -40.45
N LEU A 5 -21.33 15.36 -41.01
CA LEU A 5 -20.52 14.14 -40.84
C LEU A 5 -19.30 14.38 -39.95
N GLY A 6 -18.61 15.51 -40.12
CA GLY A 6 -17.38 15.79 -39.37
C GLY A 6 -17.64 16.00 -37.89
N ALA A 7 -18.65 16.81 -37.51
CA ALA A 7 -18.93 17.07 -36.10
C ALA A 7 -19.30 15.79 -35.30
N PRO A 8 -20.19 14.91 -35.79
CA PRO A 8 -20.44 13.63 -35.11
C PRO A 8 -19.20 12.72 -35.05
N VAL A 9 -18.42 12.62 -36.13
CA VAL A 9 -17.21 11.78 -36.18
C VAL A 9 -16.17 12.25 -35.17
N VAL A 10 -15.86 13.55 -35.14
CA VAL A 10 -14.87 14.12 -34.18
C VAL A 10 -15.35 13.95 -32.74
N THR A 11 -16.66 14.13 -32.50
CA THR A 11 -17.25 13.96 -31.16
C THR A 11 -17.18 12.51 -30.71
N LEU A 12 -17.59 11.57 -31.57
CA LEU A 12 -17.54 10.14 -31.28
C LEU A 12 -16.10 9.67 -31.11
N TYR A 13 -15.19 10.14 -31.94
CA TYR A 13 -13.76 9.86 -31.82
C TYR A 13 -13.20 10.29 -30.47
N ARG A 14 -13.48 11.52 -30.04
CA ARG A 14 -13.08 12.02 -28.72
C ARG A 14 -13.68 11.17 -27.61
N TYR A 15 -14.99 10.88 -27.70
CA TYR A 15 -15.68 10.06 -26.70
C TYR A 15 -15.03 8.67 -26.57
N GLN A 16 -14.78 7.99 -27.68
CA GLN A 16 -14.16 6.66 -27.67
C GLN A 16 -12.74 6.68 -27.10
N ARG A 17 -11.96 7.73 -27.40
CA ARG A 17 -10.64 7.92 -26.80
C ARG A 17 -10.72 8.06 -25.27
N GLU A 18 -11.60 8.92 -24.77
CA GLU A 18 -11.76 9.10 -23.32
C GLU A 18 -12.26 7.81 -22.64
N GLN A 19 -13.17 7.07 -23.28
CA GLN A 19 -13.62 5.76 -22.78
C GLN A 19 -12.45 4.77 -22.68
N LEU A 20 -11.61 4.68 -23.72
CA LEU A 20 -10.43 3.81 -23.69
C LEU A 20 -9.45 4.21 -22.58
N ALA A 21 -9.24 5.51 -22.36
CA ALA A 21 -8.39 6.00 -21.27
C ALA A 21 -8.93 5.60 -19.88
N VAL A 22 -10.25 5.65 -19.68
CA VAL A 22 -10.91 5.21 -18.43
C VAL A 22 -10.71 3.72 -18.20
N HIS A 23 -11.00 2.87 -19.19
CA HIS A 23 -10.83 1.42 -19.04
C HIS A 23 -9.36 1.03 -18.82
N TRP A 24 -8.43 1.71 -19.49
CA TRP A 24 -7.00 1.49 -19.29
C TRP A 24 -6.55 1.92 -17.89
N ARG A 25 -7.04 3.08 -17.41
CA ARG A 25 -6.78 3.54 -16.03
C ARG A 25 -7.31 2.54 -15.01
N GLU A 26 -8.55 2.08 -15.17
CA GLU A 26 -9.17 1.09 -14.26
C GLU A 26 -8.30 -0.16 -14.15
N TRP A 27 -7.92 -0.74 -15.29
CA TRP A 27 -7.05 -1.92 -15.33
C TRP A 27 -5.68 -1.66 -14.70
N MET A 28 -5.02 -0.55 -15.06
CA MET A 28 -3.68 -0.23 -14.58
C MET A 28 -3.66 0.08 -13.09
N THR A 29 -4.61 0.87 -12.59
CA THR A 29 -4.75 1.18 -11.16
C THR A 29 -5.03 -0.09 -10.37
N ALA A 30 -5.98 -0.94 -10.82
CA ALA A 30 -6.28 -2.21 -10.17
C ALA A 30 -5.06 -3.14 -10.12
N ARG A 31 -4.32 -3.25 -11.23
CA ARG A 31 -3.10 -4.06 -11.30
C ARG A 31 -1.99 -3.52 -10.40
N THR A 32 -1.78 -2.20 -10.40
CA THR A 32 -0.79 -1.55 -9.52
C THR A 32 -1.13 -1.80 -8.06
N PHE A 33 -2.39 -1.65 -7.67
CA PHE A 33 -2.85 -1.89 -6.31
C PHE A 33 -2.71 -3.35 -5.88
N GLN A 34 -3.00 -4.30 -6.78
CA GLN A 34 -2.76 -5.74 -6.53
C GLN A 34 -1.27 -6.02 -6.26
N LEU A 35 -0.36 -5.45 -7.06
CA LEU A 35 1.08 -5.60 -6.84
C LEU A 35 1.55 -4.95 -5.54
N TYR A 36 1.04 -3.77 -5.22
CA TYR A 36 1.37 -3.03 -4.00
C TYR A 36 0.91 -3.76 -2.72
N THR A 37 -0.25 -4.43 -2.78
CA THR A 37 -0.82 -5.16 -1.64
C THR A 37 -0.40 -6.62 -1.58
N ALA A 38 0.07 -7.20 -2.70
CA ALA A 38 0.63 -8.54 -2.74
C ALA A 38 1.81 -8.65 -1.77
N ASN A 39 1.93 -9.79 -1.09
CA ASN A 39 3.17 -10.17 -0.40
C ASN A 39 3.73 -9.09 0.55
N ARG A 40 2.84 -8.28 1.16
CA ARG A 40 3.16 -7.14 2.04
C ARG A 40 4.18 -6.16 1.44
N VAL A 41 4.17 -5.97 0.11
CA VAL A 41 5.07 -5.04 -0.59
C VAL A 41 4.96 -3.63 0.00
N TYR A 42 3.74 -3.15 0.26
CA TYR A 42 3.49 -1.86 0.91
C TYR A 42 4.31 -1.64 2.20
N TYR A 43 4.40 -2.65 3.07
CA TYR A 43 5.09 -2.56 4.35
C TYR A 43 6.61 -2.47 4.20
N ASN A 44 7.15 -3.20 3.21
CA ASN A 44 8.59 -3.20 2.95
C ASN A 44 9.03 -1.92 2.22
N LEU A 45 8.20 -1.41 1.29
CA LEU A 45 8.46 -0.15 0.62
C LEU A 45 8.46 1.03 1.59
N GLU A 46 7.54 1.09 2.56
CA GLU A 46 7.52 2.15 3.57
C GLU A 46 8.82 2.20 4.40
N ARG A 47 9.48 1.06 4.57
CA ARG A 47 10.77 0.98 5.29
C ARG A 47 11.96 1.37 4.41
N ASN A 48 11.84 1.20 3.09
CA ASN A 48 12.87 1.59 2.14
C ASN A 48 12.57 3.02 1.64
N LYS A 49 13.26 4.02 2.18
CA LYS A 49 13.02 5.45 1.92
C LYS A 49 13.26 5.91 0.46
N GLU A 50 13.57 4.98 -0.45
CA GLU A 50 13.81 5.25 -1.87
C GLU A 50 12.52 5.61 -2.63
N ILE A 51 11.37 5.12 -2.18
CA ILE A 51 10.07 5.38 -2.82
C ILE A 51 9.21 6.27 -1.93
N ASP A 52 8.94 7.47 -2.42
CA ASP A 52 8.03 8.43 -1.82
C ASP A 52 6.62 8.34 -2.43
N ASN A 53 5.61 8.64 -1.59
CA ASN A 53 4.22 8.91 -1.95
C ASN A 53 3.58 7.88 -2.91
N PRO A 54 3.55 6.58 -2.56
CA PRO A 54 3.00 5.52 -3.42
C PRO A 54 1.51 5.72 -3.76
N ASP A 55 0.76 6.39 -2.88
CA ASP A 55 -0.64 6.77 -3.09
C ASP A 55 -0.81 7.72 -4.28
N GLN A 56 0.06 8.72 -4.42
CA GLN A 56 0.05 9.64 -5.56
C GLN A 56 0.42 8.91 -6.86
N ARG A 57 1.39 7.99 -6.80
CA ARG A 57 1.79 7.20 -7.97
C ARG A 57 0.62 6.35 -8.50
N ILE A 58 -0.14 5.71 -7.60
CA ILE A 58 -1.30 4.87 -7.96
C ILE A 58 -2.47 5.71 -8.50
N THR A 59 -2.69 6.92 -7.97
CA THR A 59 -3.89 7.72 -8.24
C THR A 59 -3.70 8.74 -9.36
N GLU A 60 -2.65 9.56 -9.28
CA GLU A 60 -2.38 10.70 -10.17
C GLU A 60 -1.46 10.32 -11.33
N ASP A 61 -0.35 9.62 -11.06
CA ASP A 61 0.61 9.29 -12.13
C ASP A 61 0.04 8.28 -13.12
N VAL A 62 -0.63 7.22 -12.64
CA VAL A 62 -1.34 6.26 -13.53
C VAL A 62 -2.37 6.97 -14.41
N ASN A 63 -3.12 7.92 -13.86
CA ASN A 63 -4.11 8.69 -14.62
C ASN A 63 -3.46 9.54 -15.72
N THR A 64 -2.42 10.29 -15.36
CA THR A 64 -1.66 11.10 -16.31
C THR A 64 -1.05 10.21 -17.39
N PHE A 65 -0.52 9.05 -17.00
CA PHE A 65 0.11 8.12 -17.91
C PHE A 65 -0.87 7.57 -18.96
N THR A 66 -2.00 7.01 -18.54
CA THR A 66 -2.94 6.36 -19.47
C THR A 66 -3.62 7.36 -20.41
N SER A 67 -4.04 8.51 -19.88
CA SER A 67 -4.69 9.55 -20.67
C SER A 67 -3.75 10.20 -21.68
N TYR A 68 -2.57 10.64 -21.25
CA TYR A 68 -1.63 11.36 -22.11
C TYR A 68 -0.90 10.45 -23.09
N SER A 69 -0.61 9.19 -22.73
CA SER A 69 -0.06 8.20 -23.67
C SER A 69 -1.00 8.01 -24.86
N LEU A 70 -2.30 7.83 -24.59
CA LEU A 70 -3.29 7.64 -25.65
C LEU A 70 -3.43 8.90 -26.51
N GLN A 71 -3.45 10.08 -25.89
CA GLN A 71 -3.47 11.35 -26.61
C GLN A 71 -2.23 11.49 -27.51
N LEU A 72 -1.04 11.21 -27.00
CA LEU A 72 0.22 11.35 -27.72
C LEU A 72 0.28 10.42 -28.93
N VAL A 73 -0.04 9.12 -28.75
CA VAL A 73 -0.08 8.14 -29.83
C VAL A 73 -1.03 8.59 -30.93
N ILE A 74 -2.23 9.05 -30.54
CA ILE A 74 -3.22 9.59 -31.47
C ILE A 74 -2.68 10.80 -32.23
N THR A 75 -2.12 11.77 -31.52
CA THR A 75 -1.57 12.99 -32.14
C THR A 75 -0.47 12.65 -33.14
N VAL A 76 0.44 11.74 -32.80
CA VAL A 76 1.50 11.28 -33.71
C VAL A 76 0.89 10.59 -34.94
N LEU A 77 -0.08 9.70 -34.77
CA LEU A 77 -0.73 9.02 -35.89
C LEU A 77 -1.47 9.99 -36.82
N THR A 78 -2.24 10.93 -36.27
CA THR A 78 -2.95 11.94 -37.08
C THR A 78 -1.96 12.83 -37.82
N SER A 79 -0.90 13.27 -37.14
CA SER A 79 0.12 14.13 -37.76
C SER A 79 0.91 13.41 -38.84
N LEU A 80 1.13 12.09 -38.75
CA LEU A 80 1.74 11.33 -39.85
C LEU A 80 0.84 11.28 -41.10
N ILE A 81 -0.48 11.13 -40.91
CA ILE A 81 -1.46 11.11 -42.01
C ILE A 81 -1.57 12.49 -42.66
N ASP A 82 -1.67 13.53 -41.83
CA ASP A 82 -1.75 14.92 -42.30
C ASP A 82 -0.45 15.32 -43.01
N LEU A 83 0.70 14.97 -42.45
CA LEU A 83 2.00 15.22 -43.06
C LEU A 83 2.12 14.53 -44.43
N ALA A 84 1.70 13.28 -44.60
CA ALA A 84 1.73 12.63 -45.92
C ALA A 84 0.86 13.36 -46.96
N SER A 85 -0.34 13.77 -46.55
CA SER A 85 -1.33 14.44 -47.41
C SER A 85 -0.88 15.84 -47.81
N PHE A 86 -0.54 16.68 -46.83
CA PHE A 86 -0.15 18.06 -47.06
C PHE A 86 1.26 18.19 -47.65
N SER A 87 2.19 17.28 -47.34
CA SER A 87 3.50 17.24 -48.00
C SER A 87 3.35 17.00 -49.50
N THR A 88 2.45 16.10 -49.91
CA THR A 88 2.18 15.84 -51.34
C THR A 88 1.62 17.10 -52.04
N ILE A 89 0.70 17.81 -51.39
CA ILE A 89 0.12 19.06 -51.89
C ILE A 89 1.21 20.13 -52.03
N LEU A 90 1.98 20.37 -50.96
CA LEU A 90 2.98 21.44 -50.93
C LEU A 90 4.14 21.14 -51.89
N TRP A 91 4.59 19.89 -51.97
CA TRP A 91 5.61 19.47 -52.93
C TRP A 91 5.16 19.68 -54.37
N SER A 92 3.89 19.38 -54.69
CA SER A 92 3.35 19.56 -56.03
C SER A 92 3.25 21.05 -56.44
N ILE A 93 3.07 21.95 -55.48
CA ILE A 93 2.94 23.39 -55.74
C ILE A 93 4.30 24.10 -55.70
N TYR A 94 5.11 23.86 -54.65
CA TYR A 94 6.37 24.57 -54.41
C TYR A 94 7.38 23.71 -53.60
N PRO A 95 8.16 22.82 -54.26
CA PRO A 95 9.11 21.92 -53.59
C PRO A 95 10.15 22.62 -52.69
N GLN A 96 10.62 23.80 -53.07
CA GLN A 96 11.63 24.53 -52.30
C GLN A 96 11.09 24.98 -50.93
N LEU A 97 9.79 25.27 -50.85
CA LEU A 97 9.11 25.70 -49.64
C LEU A 97 8.87 24.51 -48.71
N PHE A 98 8.68 23.31 -49.26
CA PHE A 98 8.68 22.06 -48.51
C PHE A 98 10.05 21.76 -47.86
N VAL A 99 11.16 21.96 -48.58
CA VAL A 99 12.49 21.78 -47.97
C VAL A 99 12.75 22.83 -46.89
N ALA A 100 12.35 24.09 -47.13
CA ALA A 100 12.50 25.16 -46.15
C ALA A 100 11.77 24.86 -44.83
N ILE A 101 10.55 24.30 -44.88
CA ILE A 101 9.81 23.96 -43.67
C ILE A 101 10.45 22.83 -42.87
N LEU A 102 11.06 21.84 -43.53
CA LEU A 102 11.77 20.76 -42.83
C LEU A 102 12.98 21.30 -42.05
N ILE A 103 13.77 22.18 -42.67
CA ILE A 103 14.91 22.84 -42.01
C ILE A 103 14.43 23.68 -40.83
N TYR A 104 13.39 24.49 -41.06
CA TYR A 104 12.82 25.36 -40.05
C TYR A 104 12.26 24.58 -38.85
N ALA A 105 11.50 23.52 -39.10
CA ALA A 105 10.95 22.67 -38.05
C ALA A 105 12.02 21.92 -37.26
N SER A 106 13.08 21.47 -37.93
CA SER A 106 14.22 20.82 -37.27
C SER A 106 14.94 21.80 -36.34
N ALA A 107 15.19 23.03 -36.80
CA ALA A 107 15.81 24.08 -35.98
C ALA A 107 14.93 24.46 -34.79
N GLY A 108 13.60 24.59 -35.01
CA GLY A 108 12.62 24.84 -33.97
C GLY A 108 12.68 23.79 -32.86
N THR A 109 12.62 22.52 -33.22
CA THR A 109 12.69 21.39 -32.28
C THR A 109 13.99 21.41 -31.47
N ILE A 110 15.16 21.59 -32.11
CA ILE A 110 16.45 21.63 -31.41
C ILE A 110 16.49 22.76 -30.36
N ILE A 111 16.07 23.96 -30.75
CA ILE A 111 16.09 25.12 -29.84
C ILE A 111 15.08 24.93 -28.71
N THR A 112 13.87 24.44 -28.99
CA THR A 112 12.88 24.14 -27.96
C THR A 112 13.39 23.11 -26.96
N THR A 113 13.99 22.01 -27.43
CA THR A 113 14.55 20.99 -26.53
C THR A 113 15.65 21.57 -25.64
N PHE A 114 16.52 22.42 -26.21
CA PHE A 114 17.58 23.07 -25.44
C PHE A 114 17.04 24.06 -24.39
N LEU A 115 16.05 24.87 -24.74
CA LEU A 115 15.43 25.83 -23.80
C LEU A 115 14.55 25.14 -22.75
N GLY A 116 13.93 24.02 -23.12
CA GLY A 116 12.98 23.31 -22.29
C GLY A 116 13.60 22.31 -21.32
N GLN A 117 14.84 21.85 -21.54
CA GLN A 117 15.46 20.80 -20.71
C GLN A 117 15.40 21.04 -19.19
N SER A 118 15.47 22.30 -18.73
CA SER A 118 15.39 22.64 -17.31
C SER A 118 14.00 22.40 -16.72
N LEU A 119 12.93 22.44 -17.52
CA LEU A 119 11.56 22.22 -17.08
C LEU A 119 11.34 20.80 -16.56
N VAL A 120 12.08 19.80 -17.06
CA VAL A 120 11.92 18.40 -16.62
C VAL A 120 12.24 18.28 -15.14
N GLY A 121 13.42 18.77 -14.73
CA GLY A 121 13.84 18.77 -13.33
C GLY A 121 12.95 19.62 -12.43
N LEU A 122 12.58 20.83 -12.89
CA LEU A 122 11.69 21.70 -12.12
C LEU A 122 10.30 21.10 -11.90
N ASN A 123 9.71 20.45 -12.93
CA ASN A 123 8.43 19.76 -12.79
C ASN A 123 8.52 18.56 -11.85
N PHE A 124 9.63 17.82 -11.88
CA PHE A 124 9.87 16.74 -10.92
C PHE A 124 9.86 17.27 -9.48
N PHE A 125 10.65 18.32 -9.19
CA PHE A 125 10.70 18.93 -7.86
C PHE A 125 9.37 19.57 -7.45
N GLN A 126 8.58 20.08 -8.40
CA GLN A 126 7.25 20.62 -8.10
C GLN A 126 6.35 19.55 -7.49
N LEU A 127 6.31 18.37 -8.13
CA LEU A 127 5.45 17.27 -7.71
C LEU A 127 5.90 16.73 -6.35
N GLN A 128 7.21 16.61 -6.13
CA GLN A 128 7.75 16.22 -4.84
C GLN A 128 7.42 17.22 -3.72
N ARG A 129 7.63 18.53 -3.95
CA ARG A 129 7.33 19.58 -2.95
C ARG A 129 5.83 19.68 -2.65
N GLU A 130 4.96 19.53 -3.64
CA GLU A 130 3.49 19.49 -3.43
C GLU A 130 3.07 18.28 -2.60
N ALA A 131 3.71 17.13 -2.82
CA ALA A 131 3.48 15.92 -2.03
C ALA A 131 3.95 16.09 -0.58
N ASP A 132 5.13 16.66 -0.36
CA ASP A 132 5.66 16.99 0.97
C ASP A 132 4.73 17.95 1.74
N LEU A 133 4.19 18.97 1.07
CA LEU A 133 3.21 19.90 1.64
C LEU A 133 1.92 19.17 2.04
N ARG A 134 1.37 18.33 1.13
CA ARG A 134 0.17 17.53 1.40
C ARG A 134 0.39 16.59 2.58
N TYR A 135 1.53 15.92 2.63
CA TYR A 135 1.92 15.06 3.75
C TYR A 135 1.99 15.85 5.08
N SER A 136 2.56 17.06 5.07
CA SER A 136 2.63 17.90 6.27
C SER A 136 1.23 18.26 6.79
N LEU A 137 0.28 18.56 5.89
CA LEU A 137 -1.11 18.83 6.25
C LEU A 137 -1.83 17.59 6.80
N VAL A 138 -1.61 16.42 6.20
CA VAL A 138 -2.14 15.14 6.69
C VAL A 138 -1.58 14.83 8.08
N ARG A 139 -0.28 14.98 8.28
CA ARG A 139 0.37 14.80 9.59
C ARG A 139 -0.22 15.74 10.64
N LEU A 140 -0.46 17.01 10.31
CA LEU A 140 -1.09 17.97 11.22
C LEU A 140 -2.50 17.51 11.60
N ARG A 141 -3.33 17.11 10.62
CA ARG A 141 -4.68 16.60 10.86
C ARG A 141 -4.66 15.34 11.74
N ASP A 142 -3.81 14.38 11.42
CA ASP A 142 -3.76 13.08 12.12
C ASP A 142 -3.19 13.22 13.55
N ASN A 143 -2.56 14.34 13.89
CA ASN A 143 -2.03 14.63 15.24
C ASN A 143 -2.70 15.86 15.88
N ALA A 144 -3.87 16.30 15.37
CA ALA A 144 -4.51 17.56 15.76
C ALA A 144 -4.77 17.67 17.27
N GLU A 145 -5.22 16.58 17.91
CA GLU A 145 -5.48 16.55 19.35
C GLU A 145 -4.19 16.76 20.17
N SER A 146 -3.09 16.08 19.80
CA SER A 146 -1.80 16.25 20.47
C SER A 146 -1.26 17.66 20.30
N ILE A 147 -1.36 18.23 19.09
CA ILE A 147 -0.92 19.59 18.80
C ILE A 147 -1.73 20.59 19.63
N ALA A 148 -3.06 20.43 19.70
CA ALA A 148 -3.93 21.29 20.51
C ALA A 148 -3.63 21.17 22.01
N PHE A 149 -3.32 19.98 22.53
CA PHE A 149 -2.90 19.81 23.93
C PHE A 149 -1.60 20.54 24.25
N TYR A 150 -0.66 20.58 23.31
CA TYR A 150 0.60 21.32 23.46
C TYR A 150 0.50 22.80 23.10
N ALA A 151 -0.65 23.27 22.58
CA ALA A 151 -0.79 24.60 21.98
C ALA A 151 0.33 24.91 20.96
N GLY A 152 0.61 23.92 20.10
CA GLY A 152 1.73 23.94 19.14
C GLY A 152 1.37 24.51 17.76
N GLU A 153 0.21 25.15 17.60
CA GLU A 153 -0.35 25.55 16.31
C GLU A 153 0.56 26.52 15.54
N ASP A 154 1.19 27.48 16.21
CA ASP A 154 2.08 28.46 15.57
C ASP A 154 3.34 27.80 14.99
N LEU A 155 3.93 26.84 15.71
CA LEU A 155 5.13 26.13 15.28
C LEU A 155 4.85 25.18 14.12
N GLU A 156 3.77 24.40 14.20
CA GLU A 156 3.36 23.52 13.09
C GLU A 156 2.89 24.36 11.89
N GLY A 157 2.26 25.52 12.13
CA GLY A 157 1.90 26.49 11.09
C GLY A 157 3.11 27.01 10.32
N GLN A 158 4.14 27.48 11.02
CA GLN A 158 5.40 27.93 10.38
C GLN A 158 6.08 26.82 9.57
N ALA A 159 6.03 25.57 10.04
CA ALA A 159 6.59 24.43 9.31
C ALA A 159 5.83 24.18 7.99
N VAL A 160 4.48 24.25 8.01
CA VAL A 160 3.65 24.13 6.81
C VAL A 160 3.84 25.31 5.86
N GLU A 161 3.95 26.53 6.39
CA GLU A 161 4.23 27.73 5.60
C GLU A 161 5.57 27.64 4.86
N GLY A 162 6.64 27.17 5.53
CA GLY A 162 7.94 26.95 4.88
C GLY A 162 7.85 25.94 3.72
N ARG A 163 7.07 24.88 3.86
CA ARG A 163 6.82 23.93 2.76
C ARG A 163 6.03 24.56 1.61
N LEU A 164 5.08 25.44 1.92
CA LEU A 164 4.35 26.20 0.89
C LEU A 164 5.29 27.16 0.14
N GLU A 165 6.21 27.83 0.85
CA GLU A 165 7.23 28.68 0.23
C GLU A 165 8.10 27.90 -0.75
N ASP A 166 8.58 26.71 -0.36
CA ASP A 166 9.33 25.82 -1.26
C ASP A 166 8.53 25.48 -2.54
N VAL A 167 7.24 25.17 -2.41
CA VAL A 167 6.36 24.89 -3.57
C VAL A 167 6.21 26.13 -4.45
N MET A 168 6.04 27.31 -3.86
CA MET A 168 5.85 28.57 -4.58
C MET A 168 7.12 29.03 -5.28
N ASP A 169 8.29 28.86 -4.66
CA ASP A 169 9.58 29.22 -5.26
C ASP A 169 9.88 28.38 -6.49
N ASN A 170 9.71 27.05 -6.40
CA ASN A 170 9.88 26.18 -7.57
C ASN A 170 8.85 26.49 -8.67
N ARG A 171 7.61 26.85 -8.29
CA ARG A 171 6.59 27.28 -9.26
C ARG A 171 6.99 28.56 -9.98
N ARG A 172 7.61 29.52 -9.29
CA ARG A 172 8.13 30.75 -9.90
C ARG A 172 9.25 30.44 -10.90
N ASP A 173 10.15 29.50 -10.56
CA ASP A 173 11.21 29.03 -11.44
C ASP A 173 10.65 28.35 -12.70
N ILE A 174 9.62 27.50 -12.55
CA ILE A 174 8.87 26.91 -13.67
C ILE A 174 8.31 28.02 -14.56
N ASN A 175 7.60 28.98 -13.98
CA ASN A 175 6.98 30.08 -14.74
C ASN A 175 8.03 30.90 -15.50
N ALA A 176 9.21 31.14 -14.91
CA ALA A 176 10.30 31.85 -15.55
C ALA A 176 10.88 31.07 -16.75
N ALA A 177 11.06 29.75 -16.61
CA ALA A 177 11.51 28.88 -17.69
C ALA A 177 10.44 28.76 -18.80
N GLN A 178 9.17 28.62 -18.43
CA GLN A 178 8.03 28.59 -19.37
C GLN A 178 7.92 29.88 -20.16
N ARG A 179 8.03 31.04 -19.52
CA ARG A 179 8.02 32.34 -20.22
C ARG A 179 9.07 32.41 -21.33
N ASN A 180 10.29 31.95 -21.05
CA ASN A 180 11.38 31.97 -22.03
C ASN A 180 11.09 31.00 -23.20
N LEU A 181 10.55 29.82 -22.89
CA LEU A 181 10.13 28.86 -23.90
C LEU A 181 8.97 29.37 -24.75
N GLU A 182 7.92 29.91 -24.14
CA GLU A 182 6.75 30.48 -24.82
C GLU A 182 7.12 31.66 -25.71
N PHE A 183 8.07 32.50 -25.29
CA PHE A 183 8.59 33.56 -26.13
C PHE A 183 9.15 33.00 -27.44
N PHE A 184 9.97 31.95 -27.35
CA PHE A 184 10.52 31.28 -28.53
C PHE A 184 9.43 30.62 -29.38
N VAL A 185 8.53 29.84 -28.78
CA VAL A 185 7.45 29.12 -29.50
C VAL A 185 6.53 30.11 -30.22
N ASN A 186 6.17 31.22 -29.59
CA ASN A 186 5.34 32.25 -30.21
C ASN A 186 6.08 32.97 -31.35
N ALA A 187 7.35 33.35 -31.15
CA ALA A 187 8.16 33.95 -32.22
C ALA A 187 8.30 32.99 -33.42
N TYR A 188 8.55 31.70 -33.13
CA TYR A 188 8.63 30.63 -34.11
C TYR A 188 7.33 30.47 -34.92
N ARG A 189 6.17 30.60 -34.28
CA ARG A 189 4.86 30.52 -34.97
C ARG A 189 4.56 31.77 -35.81
N TYR A 190 4.91 32.97 -35.32
CA TYR A 190 4.60 34.22 -36.04
C TYR A 190 5.43 34.38 -37.31
N LEU A 191 6.71 34.01 -37.29
CA LEU A 191 7.60 34.14 -38.46
C LEU A 191 7.04 33.37 -39.68
N VAL A 192 6.40 32.23 -39.43
CA VAL A 192 5.84 31.38 -40.48
C VAL A 192 4.55 31.93 -41.10
N GLN A 193 3.78 32.78 -40.42
CA GLN A 193 2.54 33.27 -41.03
C GLN A 193 2.77 34.10 -42.30
N ILE A 194 3.95 34.73 -42.40
CA ILE A 194 4.31 35.62 -43.51
C ILE A 194 5.11 34.88 -44.60
N LEU A 195 5.96 33.92 -44.19
CA LEU A 195 6.97 33.30 -45.06
C LEU A 195 6.38 32.62 -46.32
N PRO A 196 5.33 31.77 -46.24
CA PRO A 196 4.73 31.14 -47.43
C PRO A 196 4.16 32.16 -48.40
N VAL A 197 3.51 33.20 -47.89
CA VAL A 197 2.92 34.25 -48.71
C VAL A 197 4.03 35.06 -49.39
N ALA A 198 5.07 35.46 -48.65
CA ALA A 198 6.19 36.23 -49.17
C ALA A 198 6.97 35.49 -50.28
N VAL A 199 7.14 34.18 -50.14
CA VAL A 199 7.85 33.34 -51.13
C VAL A 199 7.01 33.10 -52.39
N VAL A 200 5.70 32.93 -52.24
CA VAL A 200 4.80 32.59 -53.35
C VAL A 200 4.27 33.84 -54.08
N ALA A 201 4.11 34.98 -53.39
CA ALA A 201 3.54 36.21 -53.94
C ALA A 201 4.23 36.75 -55.22
N PRO A 202 5.56 36.73 -55.37
CA PRO A 202 6.20 37.17 -56.62
C PRO A 202 5.70 36.44 -57.86
N ARG A 203 5.39 35.15 -57.76
CA ARG A 203 4.87 34.33 -58.87
C ARG A 203 3.42 34.66 -59.22
N TYR A 204 2.65 35.14 -58.24
CA TYR A 204 1.31 35.66 -58.50
C TYR A 204 1.38 36.99 -59.25
N PHE A 205 2.25 37.90 -58.82
CA PHE A 205 2.41 39.20 -59.49
C PHE A 205 3.03 39.08 -60.89
N SER A 206 3.81 38.02 -61.16
CA SER A 206 4.28 37.70 -62.52
C SER A 206 3.21 37.05 -63.42
N GLY A 207 2.05 36.66 -62.86
CA GLY A 207 0.96 36.00 -63.58
C GLY A 207 1.12 34.49 -63.78
N GLU A 208 2.11 33.86 -63.13
CA GLU A 208 2.37 32.41 -63.25
C GLU A 208 1.35 31.54 -62.49
N ILE A 209 0.75 32.07 -61.42
CA ILE A 209 -0.17 31.32 -60.54
C ILE A 209 -1.40 32.15 -60.17
N ALA A 210 -2.52 31.48 -59.89
CA ALA A 210 -3.74 32.12 -59.41
C ALA A 210 -3.67 32.43 -57.89
N LEU A 211 -4.45 33.43 -57.44
CA LEU A 211 -4.51 33.83 -56.03
C LEU A 211 -4.84 32.66 -55.08
N GLY A 212 -5.69 31.71 -55.52
CA GLY A 212 -6.07 30.54 -54.72
C GLY A 212 -4.91 29.62 -54.34
N LEU A 213 -3.86 29.55 -55.17
CA LEU A 213 -2.65 28.76 -54.89
C LEU A 213 -1.81 29.35 -53.74
N ILE A 214 -1.89 30.66 -53.50
CA ILE A 214 -1.23 31.30 -52.35
C ILE A 214 -1.87 30.78 -51.06
N SER A 215 -3.20 30.84 -50.97
CA SER A 215 -3.93 30.36 -49.79
C SER A 215 -3.76 28.85 -49.58
N GLN A 216 -3.75 28.06 -50.65
CA GLN A 216 -3.53 26.62 -50.57
C GLN A 216 -2.12 26.28 -50.08
N SER A 217 -1.10 26.98 -50.59
CA SER A 217 0.30 26.80 -50.17
C SER A 217 0.49 27.20 -48.70
N ALA A 218 -0.05 28.35 -48.30
CA ALA A 218 0.01 28.81 -46.92
C ALA A 218 -0.73 27.86 -45.96
N GLY A 219 -1.89 27.33 -46.38
CA GLY A 219 -2.63 26.32 -45.62
C GLY A 219 -1.83 25.02 -45.44
N ALA A 220 -1.33 24.45 -46.53
CA ALA A 220 -0.52 23.23 -46.49
C ALA A 220 0.77 23.42 -45.66
N PHE A 221 1.42 24.59 -45.78
CA PHE A 221 2.58 24.94 -44.97
C PHE A 221 2.27 24.94 -43.48
N ASN A 222 1.19 25.62 -43.06
CA ASN A 222 0.83 25.70 -41.64
C ASN A 222 0.46 24.33 -41.05
N HIS A 223 -0.21 23.47 -41.82
CA HIS A 223 -0.49 22.09 -41.39
C HIS A 223 0.80 21.29 -41.18
N ILE A 224 1.69 21.24 -42.18
CA ILE A 224 2.97 20.53 -42.06
C ILE A 224 3.80 21.09 -40.90
N LEU A 225 3.83 22.42 -40.69
CA LEU A 225 4.53 23.00 -39.55
C LEU A 225 3.96 22.47 -38.24
N SER A 226 2.63 22.51 -38.08
CA SER A 226 1.95 22.06 -36.86
C SER A 226 2.26 20.60 -36.57
N ASP A 227 2.21 19.74 -37.59
CA ASP A 227 2.49 18.31 -37.49
C ASP A 227 3.95 18.01 -37.15
N LEU A 228 4.89 18.79 -37.69
CA LEU A 228 6.31 18.67 -37.34
C LEU A 228 6.65 19.30 -35.98
N SER A 229 5.80 20.18 -35.46
CA SER A 229 6.06 20.96 -34.25
C SER A 229 5.35 20.38 -33.01
N ILE A 230 5.00 19.09 -33.00
CA ILE A 230 4.38 18.43 -31.82
C ILE A 230 5.25 18.63 -30.58
N ILE A 231 6.56 18.36 -30.68
CA ILE A 231 7.49 18.51 -29.57
C ILE A 231 7.56 19.97 -29.11
N VAL A 232 7.64 20.90 -30.06
CA VAL A 232 7.70 22.35 -29.79
C VAL A 232 6.44 22.82 -29.05
N ASN A 233 5.26 22.38 -29.50
CA ASN A 233 3.97 22.81 -28.99
C ASN A 233 3.56 22.11 -27.69
N GLN A 234 4.06 20.90 -27.43
CA GLN A 234 3.69 20.09 -26.27
C GLN A 234 4.84 19.88 -25.29
N PHE A 235 5.93 20.64 -25.40
CA PHE A 235 7.14 20.40 -24.61
C PHE A 235 6.87 20.32 -23.10
N GLU A 236 6.08 21.27 -22.56
CA GLU A 236 5.72 21.27 -21.14
C GLU A 236 5.03 19.97 -20.70
N ARG A 237 4.05 19.50 -21.50
CA ARG A 237 3.30 18.27 -21.22
C ARG A 237 4.16 17.02 -21.39
N LEU A 238 5.03 17.00 -22.40
CA LEU A 238 6.00 15.92 -22.62
C LEU A 238 7.00 15.84 -21.47
N SER A 239 7.47 16.99 -20.99
CA SER A 239 8.39 17.12 -19.86
C SER A 239 7.77 16.58 -18.56
N SER A 240 6.55 17.00 -18.22
CA SER A 240 5.86 16.49 -17.03
C SER A 240 5.48 15.02 -17.15
N PHE A 241 5.09 14.57 -18.34
CA PHE A 241 4.81 13.16 -18.63
C PHE A 241 6.04 12.27 -18.49
N SER A 242 7.21 12.71 -18.98
CA SER A 242 8.47 11.98 -18.83
C SER A 242 8.82 11.77 -17.35
N ALA A 243 8.72 12.82 -16.54
CA ALA A 243 8.94 12.71 -15.09
C ALA A 243 7.94 11.74 -14.43
N GLY A 244 6.69 11.71 -14.89
CA GLY A 244 5.69 10.74 -14.43
C GLY A 244 6.00 9.29 -14.84
N ILE A 245 6.54 9.08 -16.04
CA ILE A 245 7.02 7.76 -16.49
C ILE A 245 8.15 7.26 -15.58
N ASP A 246 9.16 8.08 -15.30
CA ASP A 246 10.30 7.70 -14.47
C ASP A 246 9.86 7.34 -13.03
N ARG A 247 8.90 8.09 -12.47
CA ARG A 247 8.30 7.77 -11.16
C ARG A 247 7.50 6.47 -11.17
N LEU A 248 6.72 6.19 -12.21
CA LEU A 248 6.00 4.93 -12.32
C LEU A 248 6.96 3.75 -12.54
N ALA A 249 7.97 3.90 -13.40
CA ALA A 249 8.95 2.88 -13.68
C ALA A 249 9.72 2.48 -12.40
N SER A 250 10.28 3.47 -11.69
CA SER A 250 10.98 3.23 -10.41
C SER A 250 10.07 2.59 -9.36
N PHE A 251 8.79 2.96 -9.31
CA PHE A 251 7.83 2.34 -8.39
C PHE A 251 7.57 0.87 -8.72
N TYR A 252 7.37 0.55 -10.00
CA TYR A 252 7.15 -0.81 -10.46
C TYR A 252 8.39 -1.69 -10.27
N GLU A 253 9.59 -1.15 -10.51
CA GLU A 253 10.85 -1.84 -10.24
C GLU A 253 10.99 -2.14 -8.74
N ALA A 254 10.78 -1.15 -7.87
CA ALA A 254 10.86 -1.34 -6.43
C ALA A 254 9.82 -2.37 -5.91
N MET A 255 8.58 -2.32 -6.39
CA MET A 255 7.56 -3.33 -6.05
C MET A 255 7.99 -4.74 -6.50
N ARG A 256 8.51 -4.86 -7.73
CA ARG A 256 8.95 -6.12 -8.29
C ARG A 256 10.14 -6.69 -7.53
N ASP A 257 11.11 -5.87 -7.16
CA ASP A 257 12.33 -6.33 -6.47
C ASP A 257 11.99 -6.85 -5.07
N VAL A 258 11.08 -6.17 -4.35
CA VAL A 258 10.56 -6.65 -3.06
C VAL A 258 9.79 -7.97 -3.22
N ASP A 259 8.94 -8.08 -4.25
CA ASP A 259 8.17 -9.29 -4.51
C ASP A 259 9.06 -10.47 -4.91
N ILE A 260 10.08 -10.24 -5.75
CA ILE A 260 11.07 -11.26 -6.15
C ILE A 260 11.88 -11.73 -4.95
N GLN A 261 12.38 -10.82 -4.11
CA GLN A 261 13.13 -11.20 -2.91
C GLN A 261 12.29 -12.12 -2.00
N ARG A 262 11.00 -11.83 -1.85
CA ARG A 262 10.11 -12.64 -1.02
C ARG A 262 9.70 -13.95 -1.69
N ASN A 263 9.34 -13.96 -2.97
CA ASN A 263 9.00 -15.17 -3.70
C ASN A 263 10.20 -16.12 -3.83
N SER A 264 11.41 -15.58 -3.96
CA SER A 264 12.65 -16.36 -3.90
C SER A 264 12.82 -16.98 -2.51
N THR A 265 12.58 -16.22 -1.45
CA THR A 265 12.55 -16.76 -0.07
C THR A 265 11.51 -17.86 0.07
N ASP A 266 10.26 -17.66 -0.38
CA ASP A 266 9.18 -18.64 -0.33
C ASP A 266 9.43 -19.88 -1.20
N SER A 267 10.06 -19.73 -2.37
CA SER A 267 10.42 -20.84 -3.26
C SER A 267 11.60 -21.65 -2.72
N LEU A 268 12.58 -20.99 -2.11
CA LEU A 268 13.68 -21.64 -1.39
C LEU A 268 13.12 -22.39 -0.15
N LEU A 269 12.15 -21.81 0.57
CA LEU A 269 11.43 -22.48 1.66
C LEU A 269 10.69 -23.74 1.18
N GLN A 270 10.12 -23.72 -0.02
CA GLN A 270 9.51 -24.91 -0.63
C GLN A 270 10.54 -25.96 -1.07
N MET A 271 11.69 -25.54 -1.64
CA MET A 271 12.80 -26.45 -2.01
C MET A 271 13.46 -27.12 -0.80
N ARG A 272 13.50 -26.48 0.38
CA ARG A 272 14.00 -27.13 1.60
C ARG A 272 13.12 -28.32 2.02
N ASN A 273 11.82 -28.28 1.78
CA ASN A 273 10.95 -29.43 2.09
C ASN A 273 11.29 -30.68 1.24
N SER A 274 12.09 -30.52 0.18
CA SER A 274 12.56 -31.60 -0.70
C SER A 274 14.08 -31.86 -0.67
N THR A 275 14.89 -31.05 0.04
CA THR A 275 16.36 -31.08 -0.08
C THR A 275 17.08 -30.81 1.26
N SER A 276 18.35 -31.20 1.38
CA SER A 276 19.18 -31.04 2.59
C SER A 276 19.36 -29.56 2.99
N ALA A 277 19.31 -29.25 4.30
CA ALA A 277 19.49 -27.89 4.83
C ALA A 277 20.84 -27.25 4.45
N ALA A 278 21.89 -28.06 4.24
CA ALA A 278 23.21 -27.57 3.81
C ALA A 278 23.22 -27.09 2.36
N GLU A 279 22.40 -27.70 1.50
CA GLU A 279 22.28 -27.35 0.08
C GLU A 279 21.51 -26.04 -0.10
N TYR A 280 20.43 -25.86 0.68
CA TYR A 280 19.66 -24.62 0.80
C TYR A 280 20.54 -23.42 1.23
N LEU A 281 21.35 -23.59 2.28
CA LEU A 281 22.25 -22.53 2.76
C LEU A 281 23.33 -22.17 1.71
N SER A 282 23.82 -23.15 0.95
CA SER A 282 24.79 -22.90 -0.11
C SER A 282 24.21 -22.12 -1.30
N GLU A 283 22.91 -22.32 -1.60
CA GLU A 283 22.20 -21.66 -2.69
C GLU A 283 21.80 -20.21 -2.32
N LEU A 284 21.46 -19.95 -1.05
CA LEU A 284 21.22 -18.60 -0.53
C LEU A 284 22.46 -17.71 -0.63
N VAL A 285 23.62 -18.25 -0.23
CA VAL A 285 24.91 -17.55 -0.31
C VAL A 285 25.30 -17.27 -1.76
N LYS A 286 25.04 -18.20 -2.70
CA LYS A 286 25.28 -17.97 -4.14
C LYS A 286 24.41 -16.86 -4.73
N ASN A 287 23.19 -16.68 -4.23
CA ASN A 287 22.26 -15.65 -4.71
C ASN A 287 22.47 -14.28 -4.03
N GLY A 288 23.52 -14.12 -3.22
CA GLY A 288 23.82 -12.85 -2.54
C GLY A 288 22.84 -12.48 -1.42
N VAL A 289 22.09 -13.46 -0.91
CA VAL A 289 21.12 -13.28 0.18
C VAL A 289 21.81 -13.55 1.51
N ASP A 290 22.52 -12.54 2.04
CA ASP A 290 23.22 -12.64 3.33
C ASP A 290 22.27 -12.36 4.50
N ASN A 291 22.26 -13.28 5.48
CA ASN A 291 21.57 -13.21 6.78
C ASN A 291 20.03 -13.08 6.66
N VAL A 292 19.38 -14.17 6.26
CA VAL A 292 17.92 -14.31 6.30
C VAL A 292 17.49 -15.34 7.34
N ILE A 293 16.54 -14.95 8.19
CA ILE A 293 15.85 -15.85 9.12
C ILE A 293 15.00 -16.83 8.30
N ASP A 294 15.26 -18.11 8.46
CA ASP A 294 14.53 -19.18 7.77
C ASP A 294 13.15 -19.39 8.42
N LEU A 295 12.09 -18.95 7.75
CA LEU A 295 10.71 -19.04 8.21
C LEU A 295 10.00 -20.29 7.67
N GLN A 296 9.87 -21.32 8.48
CA GLN A 296 9.22 -22.57 8.11
C GLN A 296 7.76 -22.62 8.55
N ARG A 297 6.93 -23.31 7.75
CA ARG A 297 5.55 -23.63 8.11
C ARG A 297 5.50 -25.02 8.73
N LEU A 298 4.74 -25.18 9.81
CA LEU A 298 4.36 -26.50 10.30
C LEU A 298 3.62 -27.27 9.19
N PRO A 299 3.86 -28.59 9.02
CA PRO A 299 3.15 -29.39 8.04
C PRO A 299 1.63 -29.32 8.29
N VAL A 300 0.86 -29.16 7.21
CA VAL A 300 -0.61 -29.15 7.28
C VAL A 300 -1.06 -30.51 7.80
N MET A 301 -1.66 -30.54 8.99
CA MET A 301 -2.31 -31.75 9.51
C MET A 301 -3.59 -31.98 8.71
N ASN A 302 -3.49 -32.75 7.62
CA ASN A 302 -4.65 -33.21 6.88
C ASN A 302 -5.39 -34.25 7.71
N GLY A 303 -6.54 -33.86 8.28
CA GLY A 303 -7.49 -34.76 8.92
C GLY A 303 -7.19 -35.08 10.38
N PHE A 304 -8.10 -34.71 11.27
CA PHE A 304 -8.24 -35.29 12.61
C PHE A 304 -8.79 -36.74 12.53
N GLY A 305 -8.20 -37.58 11.68
CA GLY A 305 -8.73 -38.89 11.30
C GLY A 305 -7.75 -40.06 11.32
N ASP A 306 -6.43 -39.84 11.34
CA ASP A 306 -5.48 -40.95 11.39
C ASP A 306 -5.06 -41.30 12.82
N SER A 307 -5.41 -42.50 13.25
CA SER A 307 -5.20 -43.07 14.59
C SER A 307 -3.73 -43.39 14.92
N LEU A 308 -2.77 -42.71 14.29
CA LEU A 308 -1.33 -43.00 14.37
C LEU A 308 -0.46 -41.84 14.85
N SER A 309 -1.04 -40.69 15.22
CA SER A 309 -0.29 -39.65 15.93
C SER A 309 -0.11 -40.06 17.41
N PRO A 310 1.12 -40.05 17.96
CA PRO A 310 1.33 -40.42 19.35
C PRO A 310 0.57 -39.47 20.29
N PRO A 311 0.06 -39.93 21.44
CA PRO A 311 -0.52 -39.06 22.46
C PRO A 311 0.58 -38.16 23.04
N GLY A 312 0.74 -36.97 22.48
CA GLY A 312 1.78 -36.01 22.85
C GLY A 312 1.37 -34.57 22.57
N ARG A 313 1.95 -33.62 23.31
CA ARG A 313 1.77 -32.18 23.08
C ARG A 313 2.34 -31.80 21.71
N TYR A 314 1.53 -31.17 20.85
CA TYR A 314 1.99 -30.71 19.53
C TYR A 314 2.80 -29.42 19.64
N VAL A 315 3.89 -29.30 18.87
CA VAL A 315 4.67 -28.06 18.80
C VAL A 315 3.90 -27.04 17.96
N VAL A 316 3.69 -25.84 18.51
CA VAL A 316 3.03 -24.71 17.83
C VAL A 316 4.05 -23.69 17.33
N LEU A 317 5.16 -23.51 18.04
CA LEU A 317 6.28 -22.65 17.63
C LEU A 317 7.61 -23.33 17.96
N SER A 318 8.51 -23.40 16.99
CA SER A 318 9.93 -23.73 17.20
C SER A 318 10.78 -22.56 16.75
N ILE A 319 11.75 -22.19 17.56
CA ILE A 319 12.81 -21.25 17.21
C ILE A 319 14.11 -22.01 17.45
N ASP A 320 14.98 -22.04 16.45
CA ASP A 320 16.24 -22.79 16.48
C ASP A 320 17.38 -21.84 16.06
N GLY A 321 18.24 -21.50 17.01
CA GLY A 321 19.45 -20.69 16.79
C GLY A 321 19.22 -19.26 16.29
N LEU A 322 18.14 -18.61 16.71
CA LEU A 322 17.75 -17.31 16.17
C LEU A 322 18.68 -16.18 16.64
N ALA A 323 19.37 -15.55 15.69
CA ALA A 323 20.02 -14.26 15.87
C ALA A 323 19.23 -13.20 15.08
N LEU A 324 18.80 -12.12 15.73
CA LEU A 324 17.99 -11.09 15.09
C LEU A 324 18.72 -9.76 15.08
N ASP A 325 18.89 -9.17 13.91
CA ASP A 325 19.65 -7.94 13.70
C ASP A 325 18.74 -6.74 13.40
N THR A 326 19.22 -5.52 13.63
CA THR A 326 18.54 -4.30 13.18
C THR A 326 18.44 -4.28 11.65
N PRO A 327 17.47 -3.55 11.06
CA PRO A 327 17.25 -3.58 9.61
C PRO A 327 18.45 -3.03 8.82
N ASP A 328 19.19 -2.11 9.44
CA ASP A 328 20.44 -1.54 8.93
C ASP A 328 21.67 -2.42 9.24
N LYS A 329 21.47 -3.62 9.80
CA LYS A 329 22.49 -4.59 10.22
C LYS A 329 23.54 -4.04 11.21
N LYS A 330 23.30 -2.89 11.85
CA LYS A 330 24.28 -2.25 12.75
C LYS A 330 24.32 -2.84 14.14
N ARG A 331 23.24 -3.47 14.60
CA ARG A 331 23.12 -4.00 15.96
C ARG A 331 22.40 -5.34 15.98
N ARG A 332 22.95 -6.29 16.72
CA ARG A 332 22.27 -7.55 17.05
C ARG A 332 21.38 -7.35 18.28
N LEU A 333 20.12 -7.75 18.19
CA LEU A 333 19.09 -7.59 19.23
C LEU A 333 18.84 -8.88 20.01
N VAL A 334 18.95 -10.02 19.35
CA VAL A 334 18.78 -11.36 19.94
C VAL A 334 19.96 -12.21 19.50
N HIS A 335 20.50 -13.01 20.42
CA HIS A 335 21.64 -13.89 20.20
C HIS A 335 21.24 -15.34 20.45
N ASP A 336 21.33 -16.19 19.43
CA ASP A 336 21.20 -17.66 19.50
C ASP A 336 19.99 -18.18 20.32
N LEU A 337 18.82 -17.55 20.13
CA LEU A 337 17.61 -17.94 20.85
C LEU A 337 17.07 -19.27 20.29
N SER A 338 16.95 -20.26 21.15
CA SER A 338 16.27 -21.52 20.85
C SER A 338 15.12 -21.76 21.85
N LEU A 339 13.92 -22.02 21.33
CA LEU A 339 12.68 -22.12 22.11
C LEU A 339 11.70 -23.06 21.42
N LYS A 340 11.03 -23.90 22.21
CA LYS A 340 9.85 -24.66 21.76
C LYS A 340 8.64 -24.32 22.61
N LEU A 341 7.53 -24.03 21.93
CA LEU A 341 6.22 -23.79 22.52
C LEU A 341 5.25 -24.87 22.05
N TYR A 342 4.60 -25.51 22.99
CA TYR A 342 3.64 -26.57 22.73
C TYR A 342 2.20 -26.05 22.83
N GLU A 343 1.25 -26.77 22.22
CA GLU A 343 -0.17 -26.41 22.27
C GLU A 343 -0.65 -26.26 23.72
N GLY A 344 -1.24 -25.10 24.01
CA GLY A 344 -1.73 -24.72 25.33
C GLY A 344 -0.67 -24.20 26.30
N GLU A 345 0.62 -24.21 25.94
CA GLU A 345 1.67 -23.52 26.70
C GLU A 345 1.80 -22.07 26.25
N ASN A 346 1.63 -21.12 27.16
CA ASN A 346 1.66 -19.69 26.83
C ASN A 346 2.98 -19.06 27.27
N LEU A 347 3.51 -18.15 26.46
CA LEU A 347 4.82 -17.51 26.69
C LEU A 347 4.67 -16.01 26.98
N LEU A 348 5.23 -15.56 28.10
CA LEU A 348 5.40 -14.15 28.40
C LEU A 348 6.82 -13.70 28.04
N ILE A 349 6.94 -12.66 27.22
CA ILE A 349 8.20 -11.99 26.89
C ILE A 349 8.30 -10.71 27.71
N VAL A 350 9.34 -10.62 28.53
CA VAL A 350 9.65 -9.45 29.37
C VAL A 350 11.05 -8.95 29.07
N GLY A 351 11.34 -7.69 29.40
CA GLY A 351 12.65 -7.10 29.20
C GLY A 351 12.60 -5.59 29.16
N ASN A 352 13.75 -4.94 29.30
CA ASN A 352 13.85 -3.48 29.30
C ASN A 352 13.31 -2.87 27.99
N SER A 353 12.98 -1.58 28.03
CA SER A 353 12.65 -0.86 26.79
C SER A 353 13.84 -0.93 25.82
N GLY A 354 13.59 -1.14 24.53
CA GLY A 354 14.64 -1.27 23.52
C GLY A 354 15.40 -2.62 23.50
N ALA A 355 15.02 -3.61 24.32
CA ALA A 355 15.66 -4.93 24.36
C ALA A 355 15.30 -5.87 23.18
N GLY A 356 14.57 -5.39 22.17
CA GLY A 356 14.20 -6.19 20.99
C GLY A 356 12.90 -7.01 21.09
N LYS A 357 12.06 -6.79 22.10
CA LYS A 357 10.78 -7.53 22.32
C LYS A 357 9.86 -7.53 21.09
N SER A 358 9.46 -6.35 20.62
CA SER A 358 8.59 -6.23 19.44
C SER A 358 9.31 -6.63 18.15
N SER A 359 10.63 -6.51 18.07
CA SER A 359 11.41 -7.03 16.93
C SER A 359 11.37 -8.55 16.86
N LEU A 360 11.49 -9.24 18.00
CA LEU A 360 11.32 -10.70 18.09
C LEU A 360 9.90 -11.11 17.68
N LEU A 361 8.88 -10.40 18.15
CA LEU A 361 7.49 -10.66 17.73
C LEU A 361 7.29 -10.48 16.22
N ARG A 362 7.89 -9.43 15.62
CA ARG A 362 7.88 -9.22 14.16
C ARG A 362 8.62 -10.33 13.42
N GLY A 363 9.71 -10.85 13.98
CA GLY A 363 10.42 -12.03 13.46
C GLY A 363 9.52 -13.25 13.44
N ILE A 364 8.85 -13.56 14.56
CA ILE A 364 7.88 -14.65 14.65
C ILE A 364 6.73 -14.45 13.65
N ALA A 365 6.20 -13.23 13.49
CA ALA A 365 5.12 -12.93 12.54
C ALA A 365 5.55 -12.92 11.05
N GLY A 366 6.84 -13.14 10.76
CA GLY A 366 7.41 -13.04 9.41
C GLY A 366 7.37 -11.64 8.80
N LEU A 367 7.39 -10.61 9.64
CA LEU A 367 7.53 -9.20 9.24
C LEU A 367 8.98 -8.72 9.31
N TRP A 368 9.86 -9.47 9.97
CA TRP A 368 11.27 -9.16 10.14
C TRP A 368 12.11 -10.38 9.81
N THR A 369 12.93 -10.28 8.76
CA THR A 369 13.69 -11.42 8.24
C THR A 369 15.20 -11.23 8.31
N VAL A 370 15.68 -10.09 8.79
CA VAL A 370 17.12 -9.79 8.90
C VAL A 370 17.71 -10.49 10.12
N GLY A 371 18.58 -11.46 9.91
CA GLY A 371 19.20 -12.27 10.97
C GLY A 371 19.60 -13.67 10.51
N GLU A 372 19.86 -14.55 11.47
CA GLU A 372 20.25 -15.96 11.26
C GLU A 372 19.36 -16.88 12.11
N GLY A 373 19.32 -18.17 11.77
CA GLY A 373 18.52 -19.18 12.46
C GLY A 373 17.17 -19.46 11.79
N SER A 374 16.34 -20.29 12.42
CA SER A 374 15.05 -20.68 11.86
C SER A 374 13.88 -20.55 12.83
N ILE A 375 12.72 -20.16 12.31
CA ILE A 375 11.44 -20.07 13.03
C ILE A 375 10.41 -20.94 12.31
N THR A 376 9.90 -21.97 12.99
CA THR A 376 8.81 -22.83 12.50
C THR A 376 7.51 -22.47 13.20
N ARG A 377 6.47 -22.10 12.44
CA ARG A 377 5.16 -21.68 13.00
C ARG A 377 3.96 -22.13 12.13
N PRO A 378 2.70 -21.95 12.58
CA PRO A 378 1.53 -22.25 11.75
C PRO A 378 1.45 -21.34 10.51
N ALA A 379 0.60 -21.71 9.55
CA ALA A 379 0.35 -20.92 8.36
C ALA A 379 -0.16 -19.50 8.71
N ASP A 380 0.01 -18.54 7.79
CA ASP A 380 -0.35 -17.12 8.02
C ASP A 380 -1.83 -16.88 8.31
N GLU A 381 -2.70 -17.82 7.96
CA GLU A 381 -4.13 -17.81 8.28
C GLU A 381 -4.44 -18.27 9.71
N ASP A 382 -3.54 -19.07 10.31
CA ASP A 382 -3.68 -19.65 11.65
C ASP A 382 -2.96 -18.82 12.73
N VAL A 383 -2.21 -17.79 12.31
CA VAL A 383 -1.47 -16.86 13.18
C VAL A 383 -2.15 -15.50 13.17
N TYR A 384 -2.43 -14.96 14.35
CA TYR A 384 -3.05 -13.66 14.50
C TYR A 384 -2.20 -12.73 15.37
N PHE A 385 -2.01 -11.50 14.92
CA PHE A 385 -1.15 -10.51 15.59
C PHE A 385 -1.98 -9.34 16.10
N LEU A 386 -1.88 -9.04 17.39
CA LEU A 386 -2.46 -7.86 18.03
C LEU A 386 -1.34 -6.86 18.33
N PRO A 387 -1.24 -5.76 17.57
CA PRO A 387 -0.26 -4.72 17.82
C PRO A 387 -0.61 -3.88 19.06
N GLN A 388 0.38 -3.19 19.61
CA GLN A 388 0.21 -2.28 20.76
C GLN A 388 -0.83 -1.17 20.49
N ARG A 389 -0.83 -0.64 19.26
CA ARG A 389 -1.83 0.29 18.73
C ARG A 389 -2.68 -0.45 17.70
N PRO A 390 -3.91 -0.85 18.06
CA PRO A 390 -4.80 -1.54 17.13
C PRO A 390 -5.14 -0.68 15.91
N TYR A 391 -5.21 -1.31 14.75
CA TYR A 391 -5.71 -0.67 13.53
C TYR A 391 -7.25 -0.75 13.48
N CYS A 392 -7.92 0.37 13.21
CA CYS A 392 -9.36 0.42 12.92
C CYS A 392 -9.57 0.55 11.40
N THR A 393 -10.40 -0.32 10.83
CA THR A 393 -10.71 -0.28 9.39
C THR A 393 -11.69 0.84 9.07
N LEU A 394 -11.81 1.21 7.81
CA LEU A 394 -12.98 1.94 7.34
C LEU A 394 -14.21 1.03 7.38
N GLY A 395 -15.36 1.55 7.77
CA GLY A 395 -16.62 0.80 7.77
C GLY A 395 -17.35 0.79 9.11
N SER A 396 -18.24 -0.18 9.30
CA SER A 396 -19.07 -0.28 10.49
C SER A 396 -18.36 -0.90 11.68
N LEU A 397 -18.99 -0.87 12.87
CA LEU A 397 -18.46 -1.58 14.05
C LEU A 397 -18.37 -3.09 13.80
N LYS A 398 -19.32 -3.66 13.04
CA LYS A 398 -19.27 -5.05 12.57
C LYS A 398 -18.05 -5.31 11.69
N ASP A 399 -17.73 -4.40 10.77
CA ASP A 399 -16.53 -4.52 9.92
C ASP A 399 -15.25 -4.52 10.77
N GLN A 400 -15.21 -3.76 11.88
CA GLN A 400 -14.07 -3.78 12.80
C GLN A 400 -13.83 -5.15 13.42
N LEU A 401 -14.90 -5.86 13.82
CA LEU A 401 -14.81 -7.19 14.44
C LEU A 401 -14.47 -8.28 13.43
N LEU A 402 -14.97 -8.13 12.20
CA LEU A 402 -14.70 -9.06 11.11
C LEU A 402 -13.24 -9.02 10.66
N TYR A 403 -12.57 -7.87 10.72
CA TYR A 403 -11.20 -7.71 10.25
C TYR A 403 -10.24 -8.78 10.82
N PRO A 404 -9.37 -9.40 9.99
CA PRO A 404 -9.16 -9.20 8.55
C PRO A 404 -10.08 -10.07 7.65
N SER A 405 -11.04 -10.79 8.22
CA SER A 405 -12.06 -11.51 7.44
C SER A 405 -13.08 -10.53 6.88
N VAL A 406 -13.67 -10.86 5.73
CA VAL A 406 -14.70 -10.03 5.09
C VAL A 406 -15.97 -10.84 4.88
N GLU A 407 -17.11 -10.18 5.08
CA GLU A 407 -18.40 -10.67 4.61
C GLU A 407 -18.46 -10.39 3.10
N ASN A 408 -18.74 -11.40 2.26
CA ASN A 408 -18.95 -11.15 0.83
C ASN A 408 -20.19 -10.27 0.67
N ARG A 409 -20.00 -8.95 0.54
CA ARG A 409 -21.05 -8.05 0.05
C ARG A 409 -21.04 -8.13 -1.46
N THR A 410 -22.15 -8.56 -2.05
CA THR A 410 -22.40 -8.40 -3.49
C THR A 410 -22.34 -6.91 -3.81
N ILE A 411 -21.32 -6.49 -4.56
CA ILE A 411 -21.36 -5.18 -5.22
C ILE A 411 -22.24 -5.38 -6.46
N GLY A 412 -23.55 -5.19 -6.28
CA GLY A 412 -24.60 -5.40 -7.29
C GLY A 412 -25.95 -4.96 -6.73
N GLY A 413 -26.83 -4.39 -7.56
CA GLY A 413 -28.08 -3.77 -7.13
C GLY A 413 -29.10 -4.71 -6.47
N PRO A 414 -30.26 -4.18 -6.02
CA PRO A 414 -31.26 -4.89 -5.21
C PRO A 414 -31.84 -6.19 -5.80
N GLU A 415 -31.57 -6.48 -7.07
CA GLU A 415 -32.13 -7.63 -7.79
C GLU A 415 -31.31 -8.93 -7.61
N ASP A 416 -30.05 -8.85 -7.13
CA ASP A 416 -29.19 -10.03 -6.92
C ASP A 416 -29.25 -10.60 -5.48
N ALA A 417 -30.14 -10.07 -4.63
CA ALA A 417 -30.22 -10.34 -3.19
C ALA A 417 -31.00 -11.62 -2.81
N MET A 418 -30.80 -12.74 -3.53
CA MET A 418 -31.48 -14.02 -3.24
C MET A 418 -30.59 -15.19 -2.81
N ASP A 419 -29.27 -15.03 -2.63
CA ASP A 419 -28.44 -16.06 -2.00
C ASP A 419 -27.75 -15.52 -0.75
N GLY A 420 -27.92 -16.23 0.36
CA GLY A 420 -27.56 -15.77 1.70
C GLY A 420 -26.10 -15.35 1.83
N GLN A 421 -25.86 -14.30 2.61
CA GLN A 421 -24.53 -13.84 3.01
C GLN A 421 -23.69 -15.02 3.51
N LYS A 422 -22.55 -15.28 2.86
CA LYS A 422 -21.54 -16.24 3.32
C LYS A 422 -20.32 -15.45 3.78
N ILE A 423 -20.02 -15.53 5.07
CA ILE A 423 -18.76 -15.05 5.63
C ILE A 423 -17.70 -16.10 5.26
N VAL A 424 -16.67 -15.69 4.53
CA VAL A 424 -15.48 -16.53 4.29
C VAL A 424 -14.46 -16.13 5.35
N ALA A 425 -14.52 -16.77 6.52
CA ALA A 425 -13.51 -16.60 7.55
C ALA A 425 -12.16 -17.13 7.04
N ARG A 426 -11.04 -16.45 7.35
CA ARG A 426 -9.67 -16.94 7.05
C ARG A 426 -9.38 -18.32 7.66
N ALA A 427 -10.11 -18.70 8.69
CA ALA A 427 -10.06 -20.04 9.25
C ALA A 427 -10.91 -21.01 8.42
N HIS A 428 -10.28 -21.96 7.71
CA HIS A 428 -10.96 -22.98 6.88
C HIS A 428 -11.99 -23.84 7.65
N TRP A 429 -11.96 -23.81 8.99
CA TRP A 429 -12.91 -24.51 9.88
C TRP A 429 -14.16 -23.69 10.26
N LEU A 430 -14.19 -22.37 10.01
CA LEU A 430 -15.31 -21.48 10.36
C LEU A 430 -16.25 -21.25 9.17
N LYS A 431 -16.77 -22.33 8.57
CA LYS A 431 -17.88 -22.26 7.58
C LYS A 431 -19.24 -21.85 8.20
N GLN A 432 -19.25 -21.25 9.39
CA GLN A 432 -20.47 -20.82 10.08
C GLN A 432 -20.71 -19.33 9.83
N THR A 433 -21.91 -18.99 9.39
CA THR A 433 -22.37 -17.60 9.24
C THR A 433 -22.68 -17.03 10.63
N LEU A 434 -21.94 -16.00 11.05
CA LEU A 434 -22.22 -15.24 12.28
C LEU A 434 -23.42 -14.31 12.04
N THR A 435 -24.34 -14.28 13.00
CA THR A 435 -25.50 -13.40 13.06
C THR A 435 -25.19 -12.12 13.85
N ASP A 436 -26.00 -11.08 13.71
CA ASP A 436 -25.87 -9.85 14.51
C ASP A 436 -25.92 -10.15 16.02
N ASP A 437 -26.69 -11.14 16.46
CA ASP A 437 -26.75 -11.55 17.86
C ASP A 437 -25.42 -12.16 18.35
N ASP A 438 -24.70 -12.89 17.48
CA ASP A 438 -23.34 -13.37 17.80
C ASP A 438 -22.36 -12.20 17.98
N PHE A 439 -22.47 -11.15 17.16
CA PHE A 439 -21.65 -9.94 17.32
C PHE A 439 -21.98 -9.18 18.61
N VAL A 440 -23.24 -9.14 19.01
CA VAL A 440 -23.66 -8.58 20.30
C VAL A 440 -23.05 -9.37 21.46
N GLU A 441 -23.09 -10.70 21.42
CA GLU A 441 -22.48 -11.56 22.45
C GLU A 441 -20.95 -11.35 22.51
N ILE A 442 -20.30 -11.20 21.36
CA ILE A 442 -18.86 -10.90 21.28
C ILE A 442 -18.56 -9.55 21.93
N LEU A 443 -19.33 -8.50 21.60
CA LEU A 443 -19.18 -7.17 22.20
C LEU A 443 -19.40 -7.19 23.72
N GLU A 444 -20.33 -8.00 24.21
CA GLU A 444 -20.56 -8.18 25.65
C GLU A 444 -19.36 -8.86 26.33
N LYS A 445 -18.81 -9.91 25.71
CA LYS A 445 -17.60 -10.60 26.22
C LYS A 445 -16.40 -9.66 26.31
N VAL A 446 -16.23 -8.76 25.35
CA VAL A 446 -15.13 -7.78 25.35
C VAL A 446 -15.47 -6.43 25.98
N ASP A 447 -16.61 -6.32 26.66
CA ASP A 447 -17.04 -5.10 27.37
C ASP A 447 -17.10 -3.84 26.48
N LEU A 448 -17.70 -4.01 25.29
CA LEU A 448 -17.91 -2.95 24.29
C LEU A 448 -19.38 -2.81 23.86
N LEU A 449 -20.31 -3.41 24.60
CA LEU A 449 -21.74 -3.30 24.30
C LEU A 449 -22.22 -1.83 24.34
N ASP A 450 -21.66 -1.02 25.26
CA ASP A 450 -21.97 0.41 25.36
C ASP A 450 -21.53 1.19 24.11
N VAL A 451 -20.36 0.85 23.51
CA VAL A 451 -19.91 1.48 22.26
C VAL A 451 -20.96 1.31 21.15
N ALA A 452 -21.52 0.12 20.99
CA ALA A 452 -22.59 -0.13 20.03
C ALA A 452 -23.86 0.66 20.39
N LYS A 453 -24.25 0.72 21.67
CA LYS A 453 -25.40 1.54 22.10
C LYS A 453 -25.20 3.02 21.78
N ARG A 454 -24.04 3.58 22.09
CA ARG A 454 -23.70 4.99 21.80
C ARG A 454 -23.73 5.28 20.31
N ALA A 455 -23.15 4.40 19.50
CA ALA A 455 -23.10 4.56 18.04
C ALA A 455 -24.47 4.34 17.36
N GLY A 456 -25.40 3.66 18.02
CA GLY A 456 -26.72 3.32 17.50
C GLY A 456 -27.88 4.08 18.14
N ASP A 457 -27.62 5.21 18.81
CA ASP A 457 -28.64 6.01 19.51
C ASP A 457 -29.49 5.19 20.50
N GLY A 458 -28.86 4.23 21.19
CA GLY A 458 -29.49 3.30 22.13
C GLY A 458 -29.84 1.92 21.55
N ASP A 459 -29.86 1.76 20.23
CA ASP A 459 -30.04 0.47 19.56
C ASP A 459 -28.69 -0.17 19.21
N VAL A 460 -28.35 -1.27 19.88
CA VAL A 460 -27.11 -2.02 19.68
C VAL A 460 -26.96 -2.53 18.24
N LYS A 461 -28.05 -3.05 17.65
CA LYS A 461 -27.99 -3.64 16.30
C LYS A 461 -27.80 -2.55 15.27
N LYS A 462 -28.45 -1.39 15.44
CA LYS A 462 -28.16 -0.20 14.64
C LYS A 462 -26.69 0.20 14.77
N GLY A 463 -26.17 0.23 16.01
CA GLY A 463 -24.78 0.57 16.30
C GLY A 463 -23.74 -0.34 15.65
N LEU A 464 -24.04 -1.64 15.49
CA LEU A 464 -23.18 -2.58 14.76
C LEU A 464 -22.97 -2.16 13.30
N HIS A 465 -23.98 -1.58 12.67
CA HIS A 465 -23.97 -1.18 11.26
C HIS A 465 -23.62 0.30 11.04
N THR A 466 -23.52 1.10 12.10
CA THR A 466 -23.10 2.51 12.00
C THR A 466 -21.66 2.62 11.49
N VAL A 467 -21.41 3.51 10.54
CA VAL A 467 -20.08 3.82 10.00
C VAL A 467 -19.57 5.11 10.62
N LEU A 468 -18.43 5.05 11.30
CA LEU A 468 -17.76 6.17 11.94
C LEU A 468 -16.25 6.10 11.71
N ASP A 469 -15.54 7.19 11.98
CA ASP A 469 -14.09 7.16 12.15
C ASP A 469 -13.74 6.58 13.52
N TRP A 470 -13.78 5.25 13.61
CA TRP A 470 -13.57 4.51 14.85
C TRP A 470 -12.22 4.76 15.51
N THR A 471 -11.21 5.18 14.74
CA THR A 471 -9.88 5.53 15.26
C THR A 471 -9.96 6.73 16.21
N ASN A 472 -10.78 7.72 15.87
CA ASN A 472 -10.96 8.95 16.65
C ASN A 472 -12.12 8.86 17.66
N VAL A 473 -13.07 7.93 17.44
CA VAL A 473 -14.23 7.73 18.33
C VAL A 473 -13.90 6.83 19.53
N LEU A 474 -13.07 5.80 19.32
CA LEU A 474 -12.72 4.84 20.37
C LEU A 474 -11.47 5.27 21.12
N SER A 475 -11.51 5.17 22.45
CA SER A 475 -10.32 5.27 23.27
C SER A 475 -9.34 4.12 22.99
N LEU A 476 -8.05 4.30 23.29
CA LEU A 476 -7.04 3.23 23.10
C LEU A 476 -7.41 1.93 23.84
N GLY A 477 -8.00 2.04 25.03
CA GLY A 477 -8.49 0.87 25.78
C GLY A 477 -9.65 0.15 25.08
N GLU A 478 -10.61 0.90 24.53
CA GLU A 478 -11.69 0.32 23.72
C GLU A 478 -11.17 -0.32 22.43
N GLN A 479 -10.22 0.32 21.75
CA GLN A 479 -9.55 -0.23 20.56
C GLN A 479 -8.83 -1.55 20.90
N GLN A 480 -8.14 -1.62 22.04
CA GLN A 480 -7.48 -2.84 22.51
C GLN A 480 -8.50 -3.96 22.76
N ARG A 481 -9.59 -3.68 23.48
CA ARG A 481 -10.68 -4.65 23.70
C ARG A 481 -11.34 -5.11 22.39
N LEU A 482 -11.51 -4.21 21.42
CA LEU A 482 -12.06 -4.53 20.10
C LEU A 482 -11.16 -5.50 19.35
N ALA A 483 -9.84 -5.35 19.48
CA ALA A 483 -8.86 -6.28 18.91
C ALA A 483 -8.97 -7.70 19.50
N PHE A 484 -9.30 -7.84 20.79
CA PHE A 484 -9.65 -9.14 21.39
C PHE A 484 -10.98 -9.69 20.83
N GLY A 485 -11.95 -8.82 20.52
CA GLY A 485 -13.19 -9.21 19.85
C GLY A 485 -12.93 -9.91 18.52
N ARG A 486 -11.93 -9.44 17.76
CA ARG A 486 -11.50 -10.08 16.50
C ARG A 486 -10.96 -11.50 16.72
N LEU A 487 -10.36 -11.80 17.87
CA LEU A 487 -9.89 -13.15 18.18
C LEU A 487 -11.05 -14.13 18.38
N LEU A 488 -12.15 -13.67 18.98
CA LEU A 488 -13.37 -14.47 19.16
C LEU A 488 -14.02 -14.84 17.82
N VAL A 489 -13.94 -13.92 16.84
CA VAL A 489 -14.40 -14.13 15.46
C VAL A 489 -13.48 -15.08 14.70
N ASN A 490 -12.17 -14.82 14.68
CA ASN A 490 -11.24 -15.51 13.78
C ASN A 490 -10.69 -16.85 14.34
N ARG A 491 -10.71 -17.05 15.67
CA ARG A 491 -10.25 -18.26 16.38
C ARG A 491 -8.93 -18.88 15.86
N PRO A 492 -7.83 -18.12 15.86
CA PRO A 492 -6.51 -18.58 15.41
C PRO A 492 -5.90 -19.66 16.33
N ARG A 493 -4.88 -20.37 15.84
CA ARG A 493 -4.10 -21.36 16.62
C ARG A 493 -3.00 -20.72 17.46
N LEU A 494 -2.35 -19.69 16.91
CA LEU A 494 -1.30 -18.93 17.56
C LEU A 494 -1.66 -17.45 17.56
N VAL A 495 -1.67 -16.83 18.74
CA VAL A 495 -1.85 -15.38 18.88
C VAL A 495 -0.58 -14.73 19.40
N ILE A 496 -0.20 -13.62 18.79
CA ILE A 496 0.93 -12.79 19.21
C ILE A 496 0.37 -11.46 19.70
N LEU A 497 0.66 -11.11 20.94
CA LEU A 497 0.13 -9.95 21.66
C LEU A 497 1.29 -9.01 21.99
N ASP A 498 1.39 -7.86 21.31
CA ASP A 498 2.44 -6.85 21.54
C ASP A 498 1.90 -5.76 22.46
N GLU A 499 2.01 -5.91 23.78
CA GLU A 499 1.53 -4.94 24.77
C GLU A 499 0.05 -4.52 24.62
N CYS A 500 -0.79 -5.43 24.13
CA CYS A 500 -2.18 -5.15 23.77
C CYS A 500 -3.14 -4.94 24.96
N THR A 501 -2.64 -4.91 26.21
CA THR A 501 -3.40 -4.56 27.42
C THR A 501 -2.82 -3.35 28.16
N SER A 502 -1.88 -2.63 27.54
CA SER A 502 -1.18 -1.50 28.16
C SER A 502 -2.11 -0.36 28.60
N ALA A 503 -3.23 -0.17 27.89
CA ALA A 503 -4.21 0.88 28.14
C ALA A 503 -5.45 0.37 28.90
N LEU A 504 -5.43 -0.88 29.38
CA LEU A 504 -6.51 -1.46 30.18
C LEU A 504 -6.19 -1.36 31.67
N ASP A 505 -7.23 -1.22 32.49
CA ASP A 505 -7.10 -1.45 33.93
C ASP A 505 -6.90 -2.94 34.25
N MET A 506 -6.65 -3.26 35.52
CA MET A 506 -6.36 -4.63 35.94
C MET A 506 -7.56 -5.58 35.74
N VAL A 507 -8.78 -5.07 35.90
CA VAL A 507 -10.01 -5.86 35.78
C VAL A 507 -10.30 -6.23 34.33
N ALA A 508 -10.18 -5.26 33.42
CA ALA A 508 -10.33 -5.47 31.98
C ALA A 508 -9.20 -6.35 31.44
N GLU A 509 -7.95 -6.14 31.87
CA GLU A 509 -6.83 -7.04 31.52
C GLU A 509 -7.11 -8.48 31.95
N ALA A 510 -7.51 -8.69 33.21
CA ALA A 510 -7.84 -10.02 33.72
C ALA A 510 -8.97 -10.68 32.92
N ARG A 511 -10.00 -9.90 32.54
CA ARG A 511 -11.09 -10.38 31.68
C ARG A 511 -10.59 -10.82 30.31
N MET A 512 -9.75 -10.02 29.64
CA MET A 512 -9.22 -10.35 28.32
C MET A 512 -8.36 -11.62 28.34
N TYR A 513 -7.46 -11.77 29.33
CA TYR A 513 -6.66 -13.00 29.46
C TYR A 513 -7.49 -14.21 29.88
N THR A 514 -8.55 -14.02 30.67
CA THR A 514 -9.50 -15.11 30.99
C THR A 514 -10.21 -15.59 29.73
N LEU A 515 -10.59 -14.68 28.82
CA LEU A 515 -11.14 -15.07 27.51
C LEU A 515 -10.13 -15.92 26.71
N LEU A 516 -8.85 -15.52 26.67
CA LEU A 516 -7.81 -16.31 25.99
C LEU A 516 -7.63 -17.69 26.62
N GLN A 517 -7.63 -17.79 27.94
CA GLN A 517 -7.54 -19.09 28.65
C GLN A 517 -8.74 -19.98 28.36
N ASN A 518 -9.94 -19.42 28.27
CA ASN A 518 -11.15 -20.15 27.89
C ASN A 518 -11.09 -20.64 26.44
N MET A 519 -10.48 -19.88 25.53
CA MET A 519 -10.21 -20.32 24.16
C MET A 519 -9.10 -21.38 24.08
N ALA A 520 -8.15 -21.37 25.02
CA ALA A 520 -7.06 -22.34 25.09
C ALA A 520 -7.51 -23.71 25.61
N ARG A 521 -8.46 -23.72 26.56
CA ARG A 521 -9.09 -24.95 27.07
C ARG A 521 -10.07 -25.46 26.00
N ARG A 522 -9.82 -26.64 25.41
CA ARG A 522 -10.66 -27.32 24.39
C ARG A 522 -12.14 -27.58 24.78
N ASP A 523 -12.62 -27.04 25.90
CA ASP A 523 -13.87 -27.38 26.59
C ASP A 523 -15.06 -26.46 26.26
N LEU A 524 -15.00 -25.68 25.18
CA LEU A 524 -16.23 -25.16 24.60
C LEU A 524 -16.97 -26.31 23.91
N GLN A 525 -17.73 -27.07 24.71
CA GLN A 525 -18.85 -27.88 24.23
C GLN A 525 -19.77 -26.96 23.43
N THR A 526 -19.55 -26.88 22.12
CA THR A 526 -20.52 -26.27 21.21
C THR A 526 -21.73 -27.20 21.15
N ASN A 527 -22.71 -27.00 22.05
CA ASN A 527 -24.08 -27.52 21.99
C ASN A 527 -24.28 -28.75 21.07
N GLY A 528 -23.68 -29.90 21.41
CA GLY A 528 -23.86 -31.17 20.69
C GLY A 528 -23.35 -31.25 19.24
N LYS A 529 -22.63 -30.25 18.72
CA LYS A 529 -22.05 -30.23 17.37
C LYS A 529 -20.53 -30.43 17.49
N GLY A 530 -20.09 -31.68 17.63
CA GLY A 530 -18.69 -32.06 17.84
C GLY A 530 -17.72 -31.56 16.76
N LEU A 531 -17.26 -30.32 16.87
CA LEU A 531 -16.08 -29.81 16.17
C LEU A 531 -14.97 -29.60 17.21
N SER A 532 -13.97 -30.48 17.18
CA SER A 532 -12.71 -30.30 17.92
C SER A 532 -11.90 -29.18 17.27
N ALA A 533 -11.99 -27.95 17.79
CA ALA A 533 -11.06 -26.88 17.42
C ALA A 533 -9.71 -27.09 18.15
N PRO A 534 -8.57 -26.79 17.51
CA PRO A 534 -7.26 -26.77 18.19
C PRO A 534 -7.26 -25.72 19.31
N GLY A 535 -6.62 -26.03 20.44
CA GLY A 535 -6.52 -25.10 21.57
C GLY A 535 -5.67 -23.88 21.20
N LEU A 536 -6.13 -22.68 21.58
CA LEU A 536 -5.39 -21.45 21.38
C LEU A 536 -4.07 -21.47 22.18
N THR A 537 -2.98 -21.08 21.52
CA THR A 537 -1.69 -20.78 22.16
C THR A 537 -1.36 -19.30 21.95
N TYR A 538 -0.88 -18.61 22.98
CA TYR A 538 -0.52 -17.20 22.83
C TYR A 538 0.85 -16.84 23.39
N ILE A 539 1.45 -15.82 22.77
CA ILE A 539 2.69 -15.19 23.17
C ILE A 539 2.36 -13.73 23.45
N SER A 540 2.66 -13.25 24.65
CA SER A 540 2.47 -11.84 24.98
C SER A 540 3.75 -11.14 25.37
N VAL A 541 3.84 -9.86 25.03
CA VAL A 541 4.82 -8.93 25.58
C VAL A 541 4.10 -8.05 26.60
N GLY A 542 4.70 -7.91 27.77
CA GLY A 542 4.17 -7.00 28.78
C GLY A 542 5.11 -6.77 29.95
N HIS A 543 4.78 -5.76 30.74
CA HIS A 543 5.60 -5.29 31.86
C HIS A 543 4.93 -5.53 33.23
N ARG A 544 3.63 -5.89 33.23
CA ARG A 544 2.85 -6.04 34.46
C ARG A 544 3.06 -7.42 35.09
N PRO A 545 3.33 -7.50 36.41
CA PRO A 545 3.49 -8.77 37.11
C PRO A 545 2.24 -9.66 37.07
N SER A 546 1.03 -9.07 36.98
CA SER A 546 -0.26 -9.76 36.83
C SER A 546 -0.25 -10.77 35.69
N LEU A 547 0.48 -10.49 34.60
CA LEU A 547 0.56 -11.34 33.43
C LEU A 547 1.17 -12.72 33.74
N LEU A 548 2.01 -12.84 34.76
CA LEU A 548 2.61 -14.13 35.14
C LEU A 548 1.54 -15.19 35.47
N ALA A 549 0.37 -14.78 35.96
CA ALA A 549 -0.72 -15.69 36.29
C ALA A 549 -1.31 -16.42 35.07
N TYR A 550 -1.15 -15.83 33.88
CA TYR A 550 -1.77 -16.29 32.65
C TYR A 550 -0.81 -17.10 31.75
N HIS A 551 0.49 -17.11 32.07
CA HIS A 551 1.51 -17.75 31.23
C HIS A 551 2.18 -18.95 31.91
N ASP A 552 2.77 -19.83 31.11
CA ASP A 552 3.46 -21.03 31.58
C ASP A 552 4.98 -20.87 31.51
N LYS A 553 5.47 -20.08 30.55
CA LYS A 553 6.89 -19.75 30.36
C LYS A 553 7.13 -18.25 30.37
N ARG A 554 8.32 -17.85 30.81
CA ARG A 554 8.82 -16.48 30.77
C ARG A 554 10.14 -16.44 30.02
N LEU A 555 10.21 -15.61 28.97
CA LEU A 555 11.44 -15.24 28.29
C LEU A 555 11.81 -13.81 28.68
N ARG A 556 12.93 -13.64 29.40
CA ARG A 556 13.47 -12.33 29.77
C ARG A 556 14.60 -11.96 28.83
N LEU A 557 14.38 -10.94 28.00
CA LEU A 557 15.41 -10.34 27.16
C LEU A 557 16.20 -9.31 27.98
N LYS A 558 17.53 -9.48 28.03
CA LYS A 558 18.46 -8.58 28.73
C LYS A 558 19.23 -7.67 27.75
N GLY A 559 18.79 -7.59 26.50
CA GLY A 559 19.50 -6.87 25.44
C GLY A 559 20.81 -7.57 25.11
N ASP A 560 21.91 -6.83 25.17
CA ASP A 560 23.24 -7.32 24.80
C ASP A 560 23.78 -8.39 25.78
N GLU A 561 23.19 -8.50 26.98
CA GLU A 561 23.50 -9.54 27.97
C GLU A 561 22.80 -10.90 27.70
N GLY A 562 22.11 -11.03 26.57
CA GLY A 562 21.43 -12.25 26.14
C GLY A 562 20.00 -12.41 26.67
N PHE A 563 19.59 -13.64 26.94
CA PHE A 563 18.22 -13.98 27.35
C PHE A 563 18.19 -15.02 28.47
N GLU A 564 17.07 -15.07 29.18
CA GLU A 564 16.80 -16.06 30.23
C GLU A 564 15.41 -16.66 30.03
N LEU A 565 15.34 -17.98 29.84
CA LEU A 565 14.09 -18.72 29.69
C LEU A 565 13.81 -19.52 30.98
N SER A 566 12.63 -19.31 31.57
CA SER A 566 12.21 -19.97 32.81
C SER A 566 10.75 -20.41 32.75
N ASN A 567 10.40 -21.53 33.38
CA ASN A 567 9.00 -21.90 33.61
C ASN A 567 8.41 -21.07 34.77
N ILE A 568 7.12 -20.78 34.72
CA ILE A 568 6.41 -20.02 35.78
C ILE A 568 5.72 -21.00 36.73
N GLU A 569 6.06 -20.94 38.01
CA GLU A 569 5.37 -21.72 39.06
C GLU A 569 4.06 -21.04 39.45
N LYS A 570 2.93 -21.73 39.22
CA LYS A 570 1.58 -21.18 39.47
C LYS A 570 1.19 -21.13 40.96
N SER A 571 1.98 -21.72 41.86
CA SER A 571 1.69 -21.85 43.29
C SER A 571 1.93 -20.57 44.12
N SER A 572 2.49 -19.51 43.54
CA SER A 572 2.84 -18.27 44.26
C SER A 572 2.02 -17.04 43.85
N ILE A 573 0.99 -17.21 43.01
CA ILE A 573 0.24 -16.08 42.43
C ILE A 573 -1.22 -16.17 42.89
N ASP A 574 -1.50 -15.56 44.04
CA ASP A 574 -2.86 -15.42 44.55
C ASP A 574 -3.57 -14.24 43.85
N LEU A 575 -4.23 -14.55 42.74
CA LEU A 575 -5.04 -13.61 41.97
C LEU A 575 -6.18 -13.01 42.81
N ASP A 576 -6.75 -13.77 43.74
CA ASP A 576 -7.87 -13.32 44.58
C ASP A 576 -7.40 -12.27 45.60
N THR A 577 -6.17 -12.39 46.11
CA THR A 577 -5.60 -11.41 47.04
C THR A 577 -5.13 -10.12 46.34
N GLN A 578 -4.80 -10.15 45.05
CA GLN A 578 -4.48 -8.93 44.29
C GLN A 578 -5.71 -8.17 43.81
N VAL A 579 -6.81 -8.86 43.48
CA VAL A 579 -8.07 -8.22 43.05
C VAL A 579 -8.91 -7.74 44.23
N LYS A 580 -8.86 -8.39 45.41
CA LYS A 580 -9.61 -7.97 46.62
C LYS A 580 -8.96 -6.87 47.46
N ASN A 581 -7.68 -6.54 47.21
CA ASN A 581 -6.95 -5.49 47.94
C ASN A 581 -6.95 -4.13 47.20
N LEU A 582 -7.83 -3.97 46.21
CA LEU A 582 -8.19 -2.72 45.53
C LEU A 582 -9.68 -2.48 45.72
#